data_AF-A0A8B3RUN8-F1
#
_entry.id   AF-A0A8B3RUN8-F1
#
_cell.length_a   1.000
_cell.length_b   1.000
_cell.length_c   1.000
_cell.angle_alpha   90.00
_cell.angle_beta   90.00
_cell.angle_gamma   90.00
#
_symmetry.space_group_name_H-M   'P 1'
#
loop_
_entity.id
_entity.type
_entity.pdbx_description
1 polymer ?
#
loop_
_entity_poly.entity_id
_entity_poly.type
_entity_poly.pdbx_seq_one_letter_code
_entity_poly.pdbx_strand_id
1 'polypeptide(L)'
;MSKDEGLIKGTLDTVLKYAYPDNYKNYLSYFIRIHPKELASKHAHYKRQERLIEIFNLSRELRFLLITCLHEVAHHVEYEDTRTSGHEKPFYERLQKLYVTAVAMNLLQLTDVLDEVDAGDSRGLQRYFGEVSNWEIPEIEDIQRRMVIVKDGRLFKNQLKERGFHWFTVSHTWQKEVATQTLAEQEVQVLLRYGSKDNFLIRPVISPTFLSYYYIGIENGYEFRYGLRELGYLWEGYGVKKMWVKKVDAQSYYVELEKLTPFAGIEYKKVTPNITEEKIVKEQRKEQKRVRKKRIGYHI
;
A
#
# COMPACT_ATOMS: atom_id res chain seq x y z
N MET A 1 2.31 -12.92 -8.15
CA MET A 1 1.77 -11.66 -7.62
C MET A 1 2.84 -10.60 -7.76
N SER A 2 2.52 -9.46 -8.37
CA SER A 2 3.43 -8.31 -8.44
C SER A 2 3.60 -7.68 -7.06
N LYS A 3 4.63 -6.82 -6.91
CA LYS A 3 4.84 -6.08 -5.65
C LYS A 3 3.62 -5.23 -5.28
N ASP A 4 3.00 -4.60 -6.27
CA ASP A 4 1.88 -3.67 -6.04
C ASP A 4 0.61 -4.44 -5.65
N GLU A 5 0.36 -5.60 -6.27
CA GLU A 5 -0.70 -6.53 -5.84
C GLU A 5 -0.48 -7.00 -4.39
N GLY A 6 0.78 -7.31 -4.02
CA GLY A 6 1.14 -7.70 -2.65
C GLY A 6 0.95 -6.59 -1.62
N LEU A 7 1.20 -5.33 -1.99
CA LEU A 7 0.95 -4.17 -1.13
C LEU A 7 -0.55 -3.97 -0.87
N ILE A 8 -1.38 -4.00 -1.94
CA ILE A 8 -2.84 -3.93 -1.81
C ILE A 8 -3.35 -5.08 -0.93
N LYS A 9 -2.94 -6.31 -1.23
CA LYS A 9 -3.35 -7.48 -0.44
C LYS A 9 -2.91 -7.37 1.01
N GLY A 10 -1.68 -6.93 1.30
CA GLY A 10 -1.19 -6.78 2.67
C GLY A 10 -2.03 -5.80 3.50
N THR A 11 -2.47 -4.70 2.90
CA THR A 11 -3.38 -3.74 3.56
C THR A 11 -4.75 -4.37 3.81
N LEU A 12 -5.35 -5.03 2.82
CA LEU A 12 -6.64 -5.72 2.96
C LEU A 12 -6.59 -6.87 3.98
N ASP A 13 -5.52 -7.67 3.99
CA ASP A 13 -5.27 -8.73 4.97
C ASP A 13 -5.15 -8.16 6.39
N THR A 14 -4.57 -6.97 6.53
CA THR A 14 -4.49 -6.29 7.83
C THR A 14 -5.89 -5.84 8.28
N VAL A 15 -6.71 -5.27 7.39
CA VAL A 15 -8.11 -4.95 7.70
C VAL A 15 -8.89 -6.21 8.11
N LEU A 16 -8.74 -7.31 7.37
CA LEU A 16 -9.36 -8.60 7.70
C LEU A 16 -8.94 -9.10 9.08
N LYS A 17 -7.65 -8.99 9.42
CA LYS A 17 -7.12 -9.40 10.73
C LYS A 17 -7.82 -8.68 11.88
N TYR A 18 -8.01 -7.36 11.78
CA TYR A 18 -8.67 -6.58 12.84
C TYR A 18 -10.20 -6.68 12.79
N ALA A 19 -10.79 -6.88 11.61
CA ALA A 19 -12.23 -7.10 11.49
C ALA A 19 -12.65 -8.49 12.00
N TYR A 20 -11.77 -9.49 11.93
CA TYR A 20 -12.07 -10.90 12.24
C TYR A 20 -10.96 -11.55 13.07
N PRO A 21 -10.64 -11.05 14.27
CA PRO A 21 -9.44 -11.47 15.02
C PRO A 21 -9.35 -12.98 15.28
N ASP A 22 -10.49 -13.63 15.49
CA ASP A 22 -10.54 -15.06 15.83
C ASP A 22 -10.42 -15.99 14.62
N ASN A 23 -10.84 -15.54 13.43
CA ASN A 23 -11.01 -16.39 12.26
C ASN A 23 -10.52 -15.79 10.92
N TYR A 24 -9.82 -14.64 10.93
CA TYR A 24 -9.34 -13.95 9.72
C TYR A 24 -8.55 -14.86 8.78
N LYS A 25 -7.83 -15.85 9.33
CA LYS A 25 -7.04 -16.83 8.55
C LYS A 25 -7.88 -17.59 7.54
N ASN A 26 -9.17 -17.78 7.81
CA ASN A 26 -10.11 -18.44 6.89
C ASN A 26 -10.34 -17.59 5.61
N TYR A 27 -10.13 -16.27 5.71
CA TYR A 27 -10.40 -15.29 4.65
C TYR A 27 -9.14 -14.81 3.94
N LEU A 28 -7.95 -15.33 4.27
CA LEU A 28 -6.69 -14.88 3.65
C LEU A 28 -6.41 -15.53 2.29
N SER A 29 -7.15 -16.59 1.95
CA SER A 29 -6.92 -17.43 0.77
C SER A 29 -7.53 -16.82 -0.50
N TYR A 30 -7.20 -15.57 -0.84
CA TYR A 30 -7.60 -14.93 -2.10
C TYR A 30 -6.39 -14.28 -2.80
N PHE A 31 -6.57 -13.89 -4.05
CA PHE A 31 -5.55 -13.27 -4.87
C PHE A 31 -6.01 -11.90 -5.37
N ILE A 32 -5.07 -10.98 -5.52
CA ILE A 32 -5.29 -9.69 -6.18
C ILE A 32 -4.62 -9.74 -7.56
N ARG A 33 -5.34 -9.27 -8.59
CA ARG A 33 -4.77 -8.99 -9.91
C ARG A 33 -5.12 -7.58 -10.35
N ILE A 34 -4.09 -6.82 -10.69
CA ILE A 34 -4.25 -5.46 -11.18
C ILE A 34 -4.23 -5.47 -12.71
N HIS A 35 -5.26 -4.88 -13.31
CA HIS A 35 -5.31 -4.64 -14.75
C HIS A 35 -5.02 -3.18 -15.05
N PRO A 36 -4.04 -2.86 -15.92
CA PRO A 36 -3.69 -1.48 -16.25
C PRO A 36 -4.69 -0.86 -17.24
N LYS A 37 -5.97 -0.83 -16.88
CA LYS A 37 -7.09 -0.40 -17.73
C LYS A 37 -8.04 0.53 -16.97
N GLU A 38 -8.59 1.48 -17.71
CA GLU A 38 -9.73 2.30 -17.29
C GLU A 38 -10.99 1.79 -18.00
N LEU A 39 -12.01 1.40 -17.25
CA LEU A 39 -13.27 0.86 -17.72
C LEU A 39 -14.42 1.73 -17.22
N ALA A 40 -15.39 2.03 -18.10
CA ALA A 40 -16.49 2.92 -17.75
C ALA A 40 -17.49 2.32 -16.74
N SER A 41 -17.67 1.00 -16.75
CA SER A 41 -18.78 0.34 -16.04
C SER A 41 -18.35 -0.57 -14.88
N LYS A 42 -17.06 -0.71 -14.62
CA LYS A 42 -16.54 -1.71 -13.68
C LYS A 42 -15.22 -1.30 -13.06
N HIS A 43 -15.20 -1.19 -11.72
CA HIS A 43 -14.01 -0.80 -10.96
C HIS A 43 -13.23 -2.01 -10.43
N ALA A 44 -13.94 -3.05 -10.01
CA ALA A 44 -13.35 -4.33 -9.64
C ALA A 44 -14.36 -5.47 -9.86
N HIS A 45 -13.92 -6.71 -9.63
CA HIS A 45 -14.81 -7.81 -9.31
C HIS A 45 -14.09 -9.00 -8.68
N TYR A 46 -14.83 -9.73 -7.87
CA TYR A 46 -14.46 -11.00 -7.30
C TYR A 46 -14.93 -12.20 -8.15
N LYS A 47 -13.98 -13.05 -8.56
CA LYS A 47 -14.21 -14.36 -9.18
C LYS A 47 -14.14 -15.46 -8.13
N ARG A 48 -15.31 -15.90 -7.67
CA ARG A 48 -15.51 -16.86 -6.56
C ARG A 48 -14.69 -18.15 -6.72
N GLN A 49 -14.74 -18.77 -7.90
CA GLN A 49 -14.05 -20.05 -8.17
C GLN A 49 -12.53 -19.94 -8.10
N GLU A 50 -11.99 -18.80 -8.52
CA GLU A 50 -10.54 -18.54 -8.54
C GLU A 50 -10.05 -17.87 -7.25
N ARG A 51 -10.99 -17.49 -6.36
CA ARG A 51 -10.76 -16.58 -5.23
C ARG A 51 -9.94 -15.36 -5.64
N LEU A 52 -10.26 -14.78 -6.79
CA LEU A 52 -9.47 -13.74 -7.43
C LEU A 52 -10.26 -12.43 -7.46
N ILE A 53 -9.69 -11.36 -6.91
CA ILE A 53 -10.18 -10.00 -7.05
C ILE A 53 -9.39 -9.33 -8.18
N GLU A 54 -10.09 -8.93 -9.24
CA GLU A 54 -9.51 -8.18 -10.35
C GLU A 54 -9.85 -6.70 -10.20
N ILE A 55 -8.81 -5.86 -10.15
CA ILE A 55 -8.93 -4.42 -9.91
C ILE A 55 -8.60 -3.66 -11.21
N PHE A 56 -9.43 -2.67 -11.51
CA PHE A 56 -9.29 -1.74 -12.63
C PHE A 56 -9.29 -0.30 -12.08
N ASN A 57 -9.16 0.68 -12.96
CA ASN A 57 -9.44 2.09 -12.67
C ASN A 57 -8.59 2.68 -11.53
N LEU A 58 -7.30 2.36 -11.49
CA LEU A 58 -6.41 2.75 -10.39
C LEU A 58 -6.20 4.27 -10.29
N SER A 59 -6.51 5.06 -11.33
CA SER A 59 -6.42 6.53 -11.26
C SER A 59 -7.52 7.19 -10.44
N ARG A 60 -8.53 6.41 -9.99
CA ARG A 60 -9.53 6.90 -9.03
C ARG A 60 -8.88 7.32 -7.72
N GLU A 61 -9.61 8.10 -6.94
CA GLU A 61 -9.17 8.46 -5.61
C GLU A 61 -8.92 7.23 -4.74
N LEU A 62 -7.80 7.23 -4.01
CA LEU A 62 -7.34 6.06 -3.26
C LEU A 62 -8.40 5.56 -2.25
N ARG A 63 -9.16 6.48 -1.63
CA ARG A 63 -10.28 6.13 -0.74
C ARG A 63 -11.35 5.30 -1.45
N PHE A 64 -11.76 5.69 -2.66
CA PHE A 64 -12.77 4.97 -3.43
C PHE A 64 -12.24 3.65 -3.97
N LEU A 65 -10.97 3.62 -4.38
CA LEU A 65 -10.33 2.36 -4.77
C LEU A 65 -10.27 1.37 -3.59
N LEU A 66 -9.97 1.86 -2.37
CA LEU A 66 -9.98 1.03 -1.18
C LEU A 66 -11.40 0.53 -0.86
N ILE A 67 -12.42 1.39 -0.87
CA ILE A 67 -13.81 0.97 -0.61
C ILE A 67 -14.26 -0.07 -1.63
N THR A 68 -13.97 0.13 -2.92
CA THR A 68 -14.19 -0.87 -3.97
C THR A 68 -13.47 -2.19 -3.64
N CYS A 69 -12.23 -2.16 -3.15
CA CYS A 69 -11.54 -3.38 -2.74
C CYS A 69 -12.20 -4.06 -1.52
N LEU A 70 -12.66 -3.28 -0.53
CA LEU A 70 -13.37 -3.79 0.65
C LEU A 70 -14.71 -4.43 0.25
N HIS A 71 -15.41 -3.88 -0.74
CA HIS A 71 -16.60 -4.49 -1.34
C HIS A 71 -16.30 -5.88 -1.89
N GLU A 72 -15.25 -6.02 -2.70
CA GLU A 72 -14.88 -7.34 -3.25
C GLU A 72 -14.40 -8.32 -2.17
N VAL A 73 -13.72 -7.81 -1.14
CA VAL A 73 -13.34 -8.62 0.03
C VAL A 73 -14.58 -9.05 0.82
N ALA A 74 -15.61 -8.21 0.95
CA ALA A 74 -16.88 -8.59 1.59
C ALA A 74 -17.56 -9.74 0.83
N HIS A 75 -17.57 -9.69 -0.51
CA HIS A 75 -18.02 -10.82 -1.33
C HIS A 75 -17.18 -12.10 -1.11
N HIS A 76 -15.86 -11.96 -0.94
CA HIS A 76 -14.99 -13.10 -0.61
C HIS A 76 -15.33 -13.71 0.76
N VAL A 77 -15.44 -12.89 1.80
CA VAL A 77 -15.77 -13.33 3.16
C VAL A 77 -17.15 -14.00 3.19
N GLU A 78 -18.15 -13.40 2.57
CA GLU A 78 -19.49 -13.98 2.49
C GLU A 78 -19.47 -15.34 1.79
N TYR A 79 -18.78 -15.43 0.66
CA TYR A 79 -18.68 -16.68 -0.09
C TYR A 79 -17.95 -17.79 0.69
N GLU A 80 -16.94 -17.46 1.49
CA GLU A 80 -16.28 -18.47 2.34
C GLU A 80 -17.18 -18.95 3.47
N ASP A 81 -18.05 -18.09 4.01
CA ASP A 81 -18.98 -18.46 5.08
C ASP A 81 -20.21 -19.23 4.56
N THR A 82 -20.81 -18.80 3.46
CA THR A 82 -22.15 -19.26 3.02
C THR A 82 -22.15 -19.99 1.68
N ARG A 83 -21.05 -19.97 0.93
CA ARG A 83 -20.94 -20.46 -0.46
C ARG A 83 -21.87 -19.75 -1.46
N THR A 84 -22.52 -18.67 -1.03
CA THR A 84 -23.29 -17.76 -1.87
C THR A 84 -22.80 -16.34 -1.59
N SER A 85 -23.16 -15.40 -2.47
CA SER A 85 -22.93 -14.00 -2.18
C SER A 85 -23.84 -13.14 -3.05
N GLY A 86 -24.32 -12.03 -2.50
CA GLY A 86 -25.27 -11.12 -3.14
C GLY A 86 -25.15 -9.72 -2.56
N HIS A 87 -26.21 -8.92 -2.68
CA HIS A 87 -26.29 -7.57 -2.11
C HIS A 87 -27.43 -7.50 -1.09
N GLU A 88 -27.46 -8.50 -0.19
CA GLU A 88 -28.44 -8.58 0.90
C GLU A 88 -27.77 -8.25 2.24
N LYS A 89 -28.55 -8.25 3.32
CA LYS A 89 -28.07 -7.90 4.66
C LYS A 89 -26.77 -8.64 5.05
N PRO A 90 -26.59 -9.96 4.83
CA PRO A 90 -25.35 -10.65 5.20
C PRO A 90 -24.09 -10.10 4.51
N PHE A 91 -24.21 -9.67 3.25
CA PHE A 91 -23.13 -8.99 2.55
C PHE A 91 -22.80 -7.64 3.21
N TYR A 92 -23.81 -6.82 3.45
CA TYR A 92 -23.62 -5.49 4.03
C TYR A 92 -23.12 -5.53 5.47
N GLU A 93 -23.43 -6.57 6.26
CA GLU A 93 -22.83 -6.81 7.58
C GLU A 93 -21.31 -6.98 7.50
N ARG A 94 -20.83 -7.71 6.49
CA ARG A 94 -19.39 -7.91 6.26
C ARG A 94 -18.73 -6.65 5.72
N LEU A 95 -19.37 -5.98 4.76
CA LEU A 95 -18.87 -4.73 4.20
C LEU A 95 -18.78 -3.62 5.26
N GLN A 96 -19.83 -3.43 6.06
CA GLN A 96 -19.84 -2.44 7.14
C GLN A 96 -18.73 -2.72 8.15
N LYS A 97 -18.56 -3.98 8.57
CA LYS A 97 -17.50 -4.39 9.51
C LYS A 97 -16.10 -4.08 8.97
N LEU A 98 -15.83 -4.41 7.71
CA LEU A 98 -14.56 -4.12 7.04
C LEU A 98 -14.34 -2.60 6.92
N TYR A 99 -15.39 -1.84 6.60
CA TYR A 99 -15.33 -0.40 6.44
C TYR A 99 -15.02 0.32 7.76
N VAL A 100 -15.78 0.06 8.84
CA VAL A 100 -15.52 0.71 10.15
C VAL A 100 -14.17 0.31 10.73
N THR A 101 -13.68 -0.89 10.41
CA THR A 101 -12.31 -1.31 10.75
C THR A 101 -11.27 -0.49 9.98
N ALA A 102 -11.46 -0.26 8.67
CA ALA A 102 -10.58 0.61 7.89
C ALA A 102 -10.59 2.06 8.40
N VAL A 103 -11.73 2.56 8.86
CA VAL A 103 -11.84 3.87 9.55
C VAL A 103 -11.05 3.87 10.86
N ALA A 104 -11.22 2.86 11.71
CA ALA A 104 -10.44 2.72 12.96
C ALA A 104 -8.92 2.67 12.73
N MET A 105 -8.51 2.16 11.56
CA MET A 105 -7.11 2.10 11.13
C MET A 105 -6.60 3.39 10.46
N ASN A 106 -7.42 4.45 10.39
CA ASN A 106 -7.13 5.70 9.69
C ASN A 106 -6.85 5.53 8.18
N LEU A 107 -7.40 4.49 7.55
CA LEU A 107 -7.30 4.29 6.10
C LEU A 107 -8.42 5.04 5.34
N LEU A 108 -9.55 5.27 6.01
CA LEU A 108 -10.72 5.97 5.49
C LEU A 108 -11.25 6.93 6.56
N GLN A 109 -11.95 7.96 6.12
CA GLN A 109 -12.85 8.74 6.98
C GLN A 109 -14.22 8.09 6.99
N LEU A 110 -14.96 8.22 8.10
CA LEU A 110 -16.29 7.64 8.22
C LEU A 110 -17.23 8.10 7.11
N THR A 111 -17.11 9.35 6.68
CA THR A 111 -17.91 9.98 5.61
C THR A 111 -17.56 9.52 4.20
N ASP A 112 -16.41 8.89 3.95
CA ASP A 112 -15.94 8.53 2.60
C ASP A 112 -16.96 7.65 1.83
N VAL A 113 -17.72 6.81 2.55
CA VAL A 113 -18.77 5.94 1.98
C VAL A 113 -19.93 6.73 1.40
N LEU A 114 -20.20 7.94 1.89
CA LEU A 114 -21.27 8.79 1.38
C LEU A 114 -20.88 9.44 0.05
N ASP A 115 -19.58 9.67 -0.15
CA ASP A 115 -19.04 10.31 -1.34
C ASP A 115 -18.89 9.33 -2.51
N GLU A 116 -18.86 8.02 -2.25
CA GLU A 116 -18.83 7.01 -3.30
C GLU A 116 -20.22 6.79 -3.90
N VAL A 117 -20.50 7.48 -5.00
CA VAL A 117 -21.79 7.44 -5.69
C VAL A 117 -21.94 6.28 -6.69
N ASP A 118 -20.83 5.67 -7.11
CA ASP A 118 -20.80 4.73 -8.25
C ASP A 118 -21.35 3.34 -7.91
N ALA A 119 -21.20 2.87 -6.67
CA ALA A 119 -21.46 1.48 -6.29
C ALA A 119 -22.85 1.22 -5.67
N GLY A 120 -23.59 2.27 -5.28
CA GLY A 120 -24.88 2.14 -4.60
C GLY A 120 -24.80 1.54 -3.18
N ASP A 121 -23.61 1.13 -2.73
CA ASP A 121 -23.37 0.52 -1.41
C ASP A 121 -23.79 1.42 -0.26
N SER A 122 -23.59 2.74 -0.39
CA SER A 122 -24.00 3.73 0.61
C SER A 122 -25.48 3.60 0.98
N ARG A 123 -26.35 3.43 -0.01
CA ARG A 123 -27.80 3.21 0.20
C ARG A 123 -28.07 1.89 0.90
N GLY A 124 -27.37 0.83 0.52
CA GLY A 124 -27.53 -0.48 1.15
C GLY A 124 -27.09 -0.49 2.61
N LEU A 125 -25.93 0.10 2.88
CA LEU A 125 -25.39 0.26 4.23
C LEU A 125 -26.33 1.12 5.09
N GLN A 126 -26.79 2.27 4.59
CA GLN A 126 -27.75 3.10 5.32
C GLN A 126 -29.09 2.39 5.56
N ARG A 127 -29.57 1.60 4.59
CA ARG A 127 -30.80 0.81 4.75
C ARG A 127 -30.71 -0.19 5.89
N TYR A 128 -29.56 -0.83 6.09
CA TYR A 128 -29.40 -1.90 7.09
C TYR A 128 -28.83 -1.43 8.44
N PHE A 129 -28.06 -0.33 8.45
CA PHE A 129 -27.33 0.15 9.64
C PHE A 129 -27.63 1.60 10.03
N GLY A 130 -28.56 2.26 9.32
CA GLY A 130 -28.94 3.64 9.60
C GLY A 130 -27.86 4.65 9.22
N GLU A 131 -27.95 5.86 9.78
CA GLU A 131 -27.06 6.96 9.46
C GLU A 131 -25.60 6.65 9.81
N VAL A 132 -24.70 7.00 8.90
CA VAL A 132 -23.26 6.74 9.00
C VAL A 132 -22.63 7.38 10.23
N SER A 133 -23.11 8.55 10.67
CA SER A 133 -22.66 9.22 11.89
C SER A 133 -22.92 8.44 13.18
N ASN A 134 -23.84 7.47 13.14
CA ASN A 134 -24.22 6.67 14.30
C ASN A 134 -23.50 5.32 14.35
N TRP A 135 -22.62 5.03 13.38
CA TRP A 135 -21.89 3.76 13.36
C TRP A 135 -20.80 3.74 14.42
N GLU A 136 -20.73 2.64 15.16
CA GLU A 136 -19.68 2.42 16.15
C GLU A 136 -18.36 2.06 15.45
N ILE A 137 -17.31 2.80 15.78
CA ILE A 137 -15.96 2.56 15.27
C ILE A 137 -15.23 1.67 16.29
N PRO A 138 -14.72 0.49 15.89
CA PRO A 138 -14.02 -0.40 16.82
C PRO A 138 -12.73 0.25 17.32
N GLU A 139 -12.39 -0.01 18.58
CA GLU A 139 -11.08 0.38 19.13
C GLU A 139 -10.01 -0.63 18.69
N ILE A 140 -8.92 -0.13 18.12
CA ILE A 140 -7.76 -0.93 17.72
C ILE A 140 -6.55 -0.45 18.50
N GLU A 141 -6.23 -1.09 19.62
CA GLU A 141 -5.12 -0.67 20.49
C GLU A 141 -3.80 -0.49 19.74
N ASP A 142 -3.51 -1.38 18.79
CA ASP A 142 -2.26 -1.40 18.03
C ASP A 142 -2.02 -0.10 17.23
N ILE A 143 -3.07 0.65 16.87
CA ILE A 143 -2.93 1.94 16.15
C ILE A 143 -2.26 3.01 17.02
N GLN A 144 -2.44 2.92 18.35
CA GLN A 144 -1.84 3.81 19.33
C GLN A 144 -0.43 3.36 19.73
N ARG A 145 -0.16 2.06 19.63
CA ARG A 145 1.14 1.49 19.97
C ARG A 145 2.26 2.04 19.11
N ARG A 146 3.44 2.13 19.70
CA ARG A 146 4.67 2.60 19.07
C ARG A 146 5.80 1.62 19.28
N MET A 147 6.64 1.49 18.27
CA MET A 147 7.91 0.81 18.33
C MET A 147 9.01 1.85 18.53
N VAL A 148 9.75 1.73 19.64
CA VAL A 148 10.99 2.47 19.87
C VAL A 148 12.14 1.64 19.30
N ILE A 149 12.91 2.23 18.39
CA ILE A 149 14.00 1.59 17.65
C ILE A 149 15.31 2.31 17.95
N VAL A 150 16.34 1.55 18.31
CA VAL A 150 17.69 2.05 18.60
C VAL A 150 18.69 1.42 17.63
N LYS A 151 19.32 2.24 16.78
CA LYS A 151 20.24 1.78 15.71
C LYS A 151 21.64 1.41 16.21
N ASP A 152 22.21 2.22 17.10
CA ASP A 152 23.59 2.04 17.59
C ASP A 152 23.60 1.86 19.12
N GLY A 153 22.97 0.77 19.57
CA GLY A 153 22.79 0.45 20.99
C GLY A 153 23.90 -0.40 21.60
N ARG A 154 24.99 -0.68 20.88
CA ARG A 154 25.98 -1.70 21.29
C ARG A 154 26.68 -1.35 22.60
N LEU A 155 27.01 -0.07 22.79
CA LEU A 155 27.73 0.44 23.96
C LEU A 155 26.90 0.42 25.24
N PHE A 156 25.57 0.45 25.14
CA PHE A 156 24.64 0.46 26.27
C PHE A 156 23.60 -0.68 26.18
N LYS A 157 24.00 -1.80 25.58
CA LYS A 157 23.13 -2.98 25.35
C LYS A 157 22.55 -3.56 26.64
N ASN A 158 23.28 -3.46 27.76
CA ASN A 158 22.83 -4.01 29.04
C ASN A 158 21.64 -3.18 29.55
N GLN A 159 21.73 -1.85 29.46
CA GLN A 159 20.64 -0.93 29.79
C GLN A 159 19.42 -1.17 28.89
N LEU A 160 19.64 -1.44 27.61
CA LEU A 160 18.55 -1.78 26.68
C LEU A 160 17.83 -3.07 27.10
N LYS A 161 18.57 -4.13 27.43
CA LYS A 161 18.00 -5.40 27.91
C LYS A 161 17.23 -5.23 29.21
N GLU A 162 17.78 -4.53 30.20
CA GLU A 162 17.12 -4.24 31.48
C GLU A 162 15.79 -3.52 31.30
N ARG A 163 15.69 -2.69 30.25
CA ARG A 163 14.47 -1.96 29.91
C ARG A 163 13.51 -2.72 29.00
N GLY A 164 13.80 -3.98 28.69
CA GLY A 164 12.94 -4.84 27.88
C GLY A 164 13.07 -4.65 26.37
N PHE A 165 14.15 -4.01 25.88
CA PHE A 165 14.44 -4.01 24.46
C PHE A 165 14.97 -5.38 24.02
N HIS A 166 14.54 -5.82 22.84
CA HIS A 166 15.05 -7.02 22.19
C HIS A 166 15.88 -6.66 20.96
N TRP A 167 16.89 -7.47 20.65
CA TRP A 167 17.68 -7.31 19.44
C TRP A 167 16.93 -7.87 18.24
N PHE A 168 16.69 -7.02 17.24
CA PHE A 168 16.07 -7.43 15.98
C PHE A 168 17.15 -7.58 14.90
N THR A 169 17.50 -8.84 14.61
CA THR A 169 18.64 -9.21 13.75
C THR A 169 18.52 -8.67 12.33
N VAL A 170 17.31 -8.63 11.76
CA VAL A 170 17.13 -8.25 10.35
C VAL A 170 17.54 -6.80 10.10
N SER A 171 17.11 -5.85 10.94
CA SER A 171 17.49 -4.44 10.80
C SER A 171 18.72 -4.06 11.61
N HIS A 172 19.30 -4.98 12.37
CA HIS A 172 20.41 -4.73 13.29
C HIS A 172 20.10 -3.58 14.26
N THR A 173 18.93 -3.63 14.90
CA THR A 173 18.48 -2.59 15.84
C THR A 173 17.90 -3.21 17.11
N TRP A 174 17.96 -2.47 18.22
CA TRP A 174 17.18 -2.81 19.41
C TRP A 174 15.77 -2.24 19.28
N GLN A 175 14.77 -3.01 19.69
CA GLN A 175 13.36 -2.65 19.51
C GLN A 175 12.56 -2.92 20.79
N LYS A 176 11.57 -2.06 21.07
CA LYS A 176 10.63 -2.21 22.17
C LYS A 176 9.28 -1.59 21.78
N GLU A 177 8.22 -2.37 21.93
CA GLU A 177 6.86 -1.86 21.78
C GLU A 177 6.41 -1.17 23.07
N VAL A 178 5.69 -0.07 22.91
CA VAL A 178 5.10 0.71 23.99
C VAL A 178 3.70 1.17 23.60
N ALA A 179 2.85 1.42 24.58
CA ALA A 179 1.41 1.60 24.35
C ALA A 179 1.05 2.88 23.59
N THR A 180 1.82 3.97 23.77
CA THR A 180 1.47 5.29 23.21
C THR A 180 2.69 6.07 22.74
N GLN A 181 2.44 7.11 21.94
CA GLN A 181 3.46 8.10 21.54
C GLN A 181 4.15 8.74 22.74
N THR A 182 3.39 9.16 23.75
CA THR A 182 3.93 9.80 24.95
C THR A 182 4.90 8.89 25.70
N LEU A 183 4.55 7.59 25.86
CA LEU A 183 5.44 6.63 26.52
C LEU A 183 6.69 6.34 25.67
N ALA A 184 6.56 6.31 24.35
CA ALA A 184 7.69 6.15 23.44
C ALA A 184 8.68 7.30 23.56
N GLU A 185 8.18 8.53 23.61
CA GLU A 185 8.99 9.74 23.77
C GLU A 185 9.69 9.75 25.13
N GLN A 186 8.98 9.42 26.22
CA GLN A 186 9.57 9.29 27.55
C GLN A 186 10.70 8.24 27.56
N GLU A 187 10.48 7.09 26.93
CA GLU A 187 11.49 6.03 26.83
C GLU A 187 12.74 6.53 26.07
N VAL A 188 12.56 7.26 24.97
CA VAL A 188 13.66 7.88 24.22
C VAL A 188 14.39 8.91 25.07
N GLN A 189 13.69 9.80 25.78
CA GLN A 189 14.31 10.81 26.65
C GLN A 189 15.24 10.17 27.69
N VAL A 190 14.82 9.05 28.28
CA VAL A 190 15.63 8.30 29.24
C VAL A 190 16.91 7.70 28.60
N LEU A 191 16.86 7.36 27.31
CA LEU A 191 17.98 6.77 26.59
C LEU A 191 18.94 7.78 25.98
N LEU A 192 18.54 9.04 25.80
CA LEU A 192 19.38 10.10 25.22
C LEU A 192 20.68 10.36 26.00
N ARG A 193 20.75 9.99 27.28
CA ARG A 193 22.00 10.06 28.06
C ARG A 193 23.07 9.04 27.62
N TYR A 194 22.69 8.03 26.83
CA TYR A 194 23.60 6.97 26.37
C TYR A 194 23.94 7.05 24.89
N GLY A 195 23.29 7.93 24.12
CA GLY A 195 23.50 8.02 22.67
C GLY A 195 22.91 9.29 22.06
N SER A 196 23.27 9.57 20.80
CA SER A 196 22.75 10.73 20.09
C SER A 196 21.29 10.55 19.67
N LYS A 197 20.56 11.67 19.51
CA LYS A 197 19.15 11.67 19.09
C LYS A 197 18.91 10.88 17.80
N ASP A 198 19.84 10.94 16.85
CA ASP A 198 19.75 10.27 15.54
C ASP A 198 19.78 8.73 15.63
N ASN A 199 20.22 8.19 16.76
CA ASN A 199 20.21 6.75 17.02
C ASN A 199 18.80 6.23 17.36
N PHE A 200 17.86 7.11 17.71
CA PHE A 200 16.53 6.75 18.17
C PHE A 200 15.47 7.07 17.12
N LEU A 201 14.51 6.18 17.00
CA LEU A 201 13.41 6.30 16.06
C LEU A 201 12.14 5.76 16.70
N ILE A 202 11.06 6.51 16.63
CA ILE A 202 9.72 6.08 17.05
C ILE A 202 8.90 5.86 15.78
N ARG A 203 8.23 4.70 15.67
CA ARG A 203 7.31 4.41 14.58
C ARG A 203 6.02 3.78 15.11
N PRO A 204 4.87 3.93 14.43
CA PRO A 204 3.70 3.12 14.72
C PRO A 204 4.01 1.62 14.61
N VAL A 205 3.39 0.80 15.47
CA VAL A 205 3.46 -0.68 15.34
C VAL A 205 2.72 -1.13 14.10
N ILE A 206 1.55 -0.54 13.84
CA ILE A 206 0.84 -0.66 12.56
C ILE A 206 0.77 0.70 11.87
N SER A 207 1.10 0.72 10.59
CA SER A 207 0.95 1.88 9.72
C SER A 207 0.46 1.38 8.36
N PRO A 208 -0.80 0.94 8.29
CA PRO A 208 -1.37 0.45 7.05
C PRO A 208 -1.41 1.62 6.05
N THR A 209 -0.96 1.37 4.82
CA THR A 209 -0.98 2.35 3.73
C THR A 209 -1.60 1.72 2.51
N PHE A 210 -2.50 2.43 1.83
CA PHE A 210 -3.08 1.98 0.58
C PHE A 210 -2.51 2.80 -0.58
N LEU A 211 -1.78 2.15 -1.48
CA LEU A 211 -1.07 2.80 -2.59
C LEU A 211 -1.35 2.04 -3.88
N SER A 212 -1.56 2.76 -4.97
CA SER A 212 -1.76 2.20 -6.31
C SER A 212 -0.82 2.89 -7.30
N TYR A 213 -0.38 2.12 -8.30
CA TYR A 213 0.62 2.60 -9.26
C TYR A 213 0.28 2.21 -10.67
N TYR A 214 0.59 3.10 -11.62
CA TYR A 214 0.68 2.78 -13.03
C TYR A 214 2.13 2.74 -13.51
N TYR A 215 2.34 2.01 -14.60
CA TYR A 215 3.61 1.99 -15.32
C TYR A 215 3.35 2.53 -16.72
N ILE A 216 4.02 3.64 -17.05
CA ILE A 216 3.94 4.26 -18.38
C ILE A 216 5.10 3.72 -19.19
N GLY A 217 4.81 3.01 -20.27
CA GLY A 217 5.80 2.52 -21.24
C GLY A 217 5.79 3.36 -22.51
N ILE A 218 6.98 3.75 -22.97
CA ILE A 218 7.20 4.52 -24.21
C ILE A 218 8.05 3.68 -25.16
N GLU A 219 7.53 3.38 -26.35
CA GLU A 219 8.19 2.51 -27.34
C GLU A 219 9.23 3.26 -28.17
N ASN A 220 8.87 4.44 -28.66
CA ASN A 220 9.65 5.23 -29.62
C ASN A 220 10.45 6.38 -28.96
N GLY A 221 10.86 6.21 -27.71
CA GLY A 221 11.50 7.26 -26.90
C GLY A 221 13.01 7.44 -27.07
N TYR A 222 13.68 6.72 -27.97
CA TYR A 222 15.16 6.70 -28.04
C TYR A 222 15.77 8.08 -28.38
N GLU A 223 15.10 8.83 -29.25
CA GLU A 223 15.53 10.19 -29.61
C GLU A 223 15.48 11.14 -28.41
N PHE A 224 14.50 10.95 -27.52
CA PHE A 224 14.27 11.74 -26.32
C PHE A 224 14.90 11.17 -25.04
N ARG A 225 15.79 10.19 -25.16
CA ARG A 225 16.37 9.42 -24.04
C ARG A 225 16.93 10.24 -22.88
N TYR A 226 17.48 11.44 -23.15
CA TYR A 226 18.03 12.29 -22.10
C TYR A 226 16.91 12.97 -21.30
N GLY A 227 15.94 13.58 -21.98
CA GLY A 227 14.76 14.17 -21.34
C GLY A 227 13.93 13.12 -20.60
N LEU A 228 13.72 11.95 -21.20
CA LEU A 228 13.01 10.85 -20.55
C LEU A 228 13.74 10.39 -19.27
N ARG A 229 15.07 10.30 -19.29
CA ARG A 229 15.85 9.95 -18.10
C ARG A 229 15.77 11.04 -17.02
N GLU A 230 15.78 12.31 -17.38
CA GLU A 230 15.59 13.42 -16.44
C GLU A 230 14.21 13.38 -15.78
N LEU A 231 13.19 13.01 -16.54
CA LEU A 231 11.85 12.74 -16.03
C LEU A 231 11.76 11.43 -15.23
N GLY A 232 12.82 10.62 -15.18
CA GLY A 232 12.89 9.40 -14.37
C GLY A 232 12.40 8.12 -15.06
N TYR A 233 12.26 8.12 -16.39
CA TYR A 233 12.02 6.91 -17.17
C TYR A 233 13.29 6.07 -17.29
N LEU A 234 13.12 4.75 -17.23
CA LEU A 234 14.20 3.77 -17.31
C LEU A 234 14.04 2.90 -18.56
N TRP A 235 15.07 2.82 -19.40
CA TRP A 235 15.07 1.88 -20.53
C TRP A 235 15.02 0.45 -20.01
N GLU A 236 14.04 -0.30 -20.50
CA GLU A 236 13.66 -1.64 -20.04
C GLU A 236 13.38 -1.74 -18.54
N GLY A 237 12.94 -0.63 -17.94
CA GLY A 237 12.60 -0.57 -16.52
C GLY A 237 11.46 -1.51 -16.16
N TYR A 238 11.53 -2.09 -14.96
CA TYR A 238 10.48 -2.96 -14.43
C TYR A 238 10.17 -4.17 -15.34
N GLY A 239 11.15 -4.58 -16.15
CA GLY A 239 11.20 -5.83 -16.94
C GLY A 239 10.36 -5.80 -18.19
N VAL A 240 9.86 -4.63 -18.53
CA VAL A 240 9.16 -4.37 -19.79
C VAL A 240 10.22 -4.17 -20.86
N LYS A 241 10.31 -5.09 -21.81
CA LYS A 241 11.35 -5.06 -22.85
C LYS A 241 11.08 -3.98 -23.90
N LYS A 242 12.16 -3.44 -24.46
CA LYS A 242 12.17 -2.47 -25.57
C LYS A 242 11.34 -1.19 -25.33
N MET A 243 11.22 -0.74 -24.08
CA MET A 243 10.46 0.47 -23.74
C MET A 243 11.17 1.29 -22.67
N TRP A 244 10.98 2.60 -22.69
CA TRP A 244 11.26 3.46 -21.54
C TRP A 244 10.10 3.39 -20.57
N VAL A 245 10.34 3.03 -19.32
CA VAL A 245 9.28 2.81 -18.34
C VAL A 245 9.49 3.62 -17.07
N LYS A 246 8.41 4.26 -16.61
CA LYS A 246 8.35 4.93 -15.32
C LYS A 246 7.19 4.38 -14.50
N LYS A 247 7.46 4.08 -13.23
CA LYS A 247 6.42 3.83 -12.22
C LYS A 247 5.93 5.16 -11.68
N VAL A 248 4.62 5.36 -11.69
CA VAL A 248 3.96 6.57 -11.20
C VAL A 248 2.87 6.21 -10.21
N ASP A 249 2.67 7.09 -9.22
CA ASP A 249 1.43 7.10 -8.45
C ASP A 249 0.24 7.17 -9.41
N ALA A 250 -0.76 6.31 -9.22
CA ALA A 250 -1.83 6.17 -10.19
C ALA A 250 -2.73 7.41 -10.28
N GLN A 251 -2.90 8.17 -9.18
CA GLN A 251 -3.64 9.44 -9.19
C GLN A 251 -2.86 10.53 -9.95
N SER A 252 -1.54 10.45 -9.93
CA SER A 252 -0.65 11.36 -10.66
C SER A 252 -0.45 10.98 -12.13
N TYR A 253 -1.16 9.96 -12.64
CA TYR A 253 -0.96 9.43 -14.00
C TYR A 253 -1.11 10.50 -15.08
N TYR A 254 -2.22 11.23 -15.09
CA TYR A 254 -2.47 12.26 -16.13
C TYR A 254 -1.51 13.44 -16.02
N VAL A 255 -1.16 13.85 -14.81
CA VAL A 255 -0.13 14.88 -14.54
C VAL A 255 1.23 14.45 -15.09
N GLU A 256 1.57 13.16 -15.01
CA GLU A 256 2.81 12.67 -15.63
C GLU A 256 2.73 12.68 -17.17
N LEU A 257 1.57 12.35 -17.75
CA LEU A 257 1.39 12.40 -19.21
C LEU A 257 1.56 13.82 -19.77
N GLU A 258 1.14 14.84 -19.05
CA GLU A 258 1.34 16.25 -19.44
C GLU A 258 2.83 16.58 -19.60
N LYS A 259 3.72 16.00 -18.79
CA LYS A 259 5.18 16.19 -18.91
C LYS A 259 5.76 15.56 -20.17
N LEU A 260 5.03 14.64 -20.82
CA LEU A 260 5.44 14.03 -22.07
C LEU A 260 5.03 14.85 -23.31
N THR A 261 4.13 15.83 -23.15
CA THR A 261 3.64 16.67 -24.26
C THR A 261 4.73 17.42 -25.04
N PRO A 262 5.87 17.85 -24.45
CA PRO A 262 6.94 18.51 -25.21
C PRO A 262 7.68 17.57 -26.17
N PHE A 263 7.55 16.26 -26.03
CA PHE A 263 8.21 15.29 -26.91
C PHE A 263 7.27 14.90 -28.05
N ALA A 264 7.33 15.68 -29.13
CA ALA A 264 6.50 15.46 -30.31
C ALA A 264 6.67 14.04 -30.85
N GLY A 265 5.55 13.34 -31.07
CA GLY A 265 5.53 12.00 -31.66
C GLY A 265 5.78 10.85 -30.68
N ILE A 266 5.94 11.09 -29.37
CA ILE A 266 6.04 10.00 -28.40
C ILE A 266 4.73 9.22 -28.32
N GLU A 267 4.84 7.89 -28.43
CA GLU A 267 3.76 6.93 -28.17
C GLU A 267 3.95 6.31 -26.79
N TYR A 268 2.95 6.46 -25.93
CA TYR A 268 2.94 5.89 -24.59
C TYR A 268 1.73 4.99 -24.37
N LYS A 269 1.89 4.00 -23.49
CA LYS A 269 0.81 3.12 -23.03
C LYS A 269 1.00 2.69 -21.60
N LYS A 270 -0.10 2.33 -20.93
CA LYS A 270 -0.02 1.63 -19.65
C LYS A 270 0.54 0.21 -19.88
N VAL A 271 1.53 -0.19 -19.10
CA VAL A 271 2.18 -1.51 -19.21
C VAL A 271 2.10 -2.27 -17.90
N THR A 272 2.16 -3.60 -17.97
CA THR A 272 2.27 -4.46 -16.78
C THR A 272 3.75 -4.77 -16.52
N PRO A 273 4.28 -4.54 -15.31
CA PRO A 273 5.66 -4.88 -14.99
C PRO A 273 5.86 -6.40 -15.01
N ASN A 274 7.04 -6.85 -15.48
CA ASN A 274 7.38 -8.26 -15.58
C ASN A 274 8.60 -8.61 -14.71
N ILE A 275 8.56 -8.20 -13.44
CA ILE A 275 9.66 -8.44 -12.50
C ILE A 275 9.18 -8.88 -11.11
N THR A 276 9.85 -9.90 -10.56
CA THR A 276 9.88 -10.29 -9.13
C THR A 276 10.96 -9.52 -8.33
N GLU A 277 10.73 -9.24 -7.03
CA GLU A 277 11.50 -8.30 -6.19
C GLU A 277 13.03 -8.31 -6.34
N GLU A 278 13.65 -9.48 -6.46
CA GLU A 278 15.11 -9.64 -6.56
C GLU A 278 15.71 -8.94 -7.79
N LYS A 279 14.98 -8.91 -8.90
CA LYS A 279 15.45 -8.36 -10.18
C LYS A 279 15.37 -6.82 -10.18
N ILE A 280 14.37 -6.21 -9.52
CA ILE A 280 14.23 -4.74 -9.41
C ILE A 280 15.41 -4.15 -8.62
N VAL A 281 15.73 -4.73 -7.47
CA VAL A 281 16.85 -4.26 -6.62
C VAL A 281 18.18 -4.39 -7.36
N LYS A 282 18.35 -5.45 -8.14
CA LYS A 282 19.56 -5.68 -8.95
C LYS A 282 19.70 -4.67 -10.09
N GLU A 283 18.60 -4.28 -10.74
CA GLU A 283 18.59 -3.25 -11.80
C GLU A 283 18.82 -1.85 -11.24
N GLN A 284 18.13 -1.47 -10.16
CA GLN A 284 18.35 -0.16 -9.51
C GLN A 284 19.80 0.00 -9.04
N ARG A 285 20.41 -1.05 -8.47
CA ARG A 285 21.83 -1.05 -8.09
C ARG A 285 22.76 -0.93 -9.31
N LYS A 286 22.42 -1.54 -10.45
CA LYS A 286 23.20 -1.41 -11.69
C LYS A 286 23.11 0.00 -12.28
N GLU A 287 21.92 0.60 -12.28
CA GLU A 287 21.69 1.95 -12.80
C GLU A 287 22.40 3.01 -11.93
N GLN A 288 22.28 2.91 -10.60
CA GLN A 288 23.01 3.78 -9.66
C GLN A 288 24.53 3.67 -9.83
N LYS A 289 25.06 2.45 -10.04
CA LYS A 289 26.50 2.25 -10.33
C LYS A 289 26.91 2.88 -11.67
N ARG A 290 26.07 2.83 -12.70
CA ARG A 290 26.33 3.46 -14.00
C ARG A 290 26.33 4.98 -13.91
N VAL A 291 25.36 5.57 -13.21
CA VAL A 291 25.28 7.02 -12.96
C VAL A 291 26.49 7.51 -12.16
N ARG A 292 26.89 6.77 -11.11
CA ARG A 292 28.07 7.09 -10.29
C ARG A 292 29.38 7.01 -11.09
N LYS A 293 29.55 6.00 -11.95
CA LYS A 293 30.72 5.89 -12.84
C LYS A 293 30.79 7.04 -13.86
N LYS A 294 29.65 7.49 -14.41
CA LYS A 294 29.62 8.65 -15.31
C LYS A 294 30.02 9.96 -14.61
N ARG A 295 29.66 10.17 -13.34
CA ARG A 295 30.09 11.35 -12.58
C ARG A 295 31.60 11.37 -12.28
N ILE A 296 32.23 10.21 -12.08
CA ILE A 296 33.67 10.11 -11.80
C ILE A 296 34.51 10.31 -13.07
N GLY A 297 33.99 9.96 -14.25
CA GLY A 297 34.67 10.14 -15.53
C GLY A 297 34.73 11.57 -16.08
N TYR A 298 34.11 12.55 -15.42
CA TYR A 298 34.20 13.98 -15.77
C TYR A 298 35.18 14.76 -14.87
N HIS A 299 35.96 14.06 -14.04
CA HIS A 299 37.01 14.63 -13.17
C HIS A 299 38.39 13.99 -13.44
N ILE A 300 38.65 13.59 -14.68
CA ILE A 300 39.99 13.27 -15.19
C ILE A 300 40.24 14.20 -16.39
#